data_AF-A0A0U2PYV1-F1
#
_entry.id   AF-A0A0U2PYV1-F1
#
_cell.length_a   1.000
_cell.length_b   1.000
_cell.length_c   1.000
_cell.angle_alpha   90.00
_cell.angle_beta   90.00
_cell.angle_gamma   90.00
#
_symmetry.space_group_name_H-M   'P 1'
#
loop_
_entity.id
_entity.type
_entity.pdbx_description
1 polymer ?
#
loop_
_entity_poly.entity_id
_entity_poly.type
_entity_poly.pdbx_seq_one_letter_code
_entity_poly.pdbx_strand_id
1 'polypeptide(L)'
;MSKNVKIPVTFHDITTVLMWDDSYNKDDVRSRIPCGKTVSYWLARAFTLANLKKYADRGQYALCFFYQKKLPVTEESLKELQEFYQKEIRKLKKEVSQNTLSAAIDIKSIIEPVELKIEIMPCPPVLMFVRLNMLCDEAHSELRKLYQFGTITKSDYFRKRRELFKPLNKFRADFATTVTEAGKLLRSLTTKEATNDASS
;
A
#
# COMPACT_ATOMS: atom_id res chain seq x y z
N MET A 1 -2.52 -13.57 -20.57
CA MET A 1 -1.72 -13.96 -19.39
C MET A 1 -0.87 -12.77 -18.96
N SER A 2 -1.20 -12.13 -17.84
CA SER A 2 -0.28 -11.15 -17.24
C SER A 2 0.79 -11.94 -16.49
N LYS A 3 2.05 -11.83 -16.91
CA LYS A 3 3.17 -12.48 -16.22
C LYS A 3 3.43 -11.66 -14.96
N ASN A 4 3.03 -12.18 -13.81
CA ASN A 4 3.52 -11.66 -12.54
C ASN A 4 5.05 -11.71 -12.56
N VAL A 5 5.68 -10.69 -11.98
CA VAL A 5 7.13 -10.62 -11.78
C VAL A 5 7.45 -10.75 -10.30
N LYS A 6 8.61 -11.32 -10.00
CA LYS A 6 9.16 -11.37 -8.65
C LYS A 6 10.10 -10.20 -8.45
N ILE A 7 9.72 -9.22 -7.64
CA ILE A 7 10.55 -8.06 -7.33
C ILE A 7 11.17 -8.27 -5.94
N PRO A 8 12.51 -8.20 -5.80
CA PRO A 8 13.13 -8.17 -4.48
C PRO A 8 12.83 -6.83 -3.81
N VAL A 9 12.35 -6.89 -2.57
CA VAL A 9 12.12 -5.73 -1.71
C VAL A 9 12.71 -6.01 -0.34
N THR A 10 13.17 -4.96 0.34
CA THR A 10 13.82 -5.07 1.64
C THR A 10 13.09 -4.16 2.62
N PHE A 11 12.70 -4.71 3.76
CA PHE A 11 12.10 -3.98 4.87
C PHE A 11 13.05 -3.97 6.05
N HIS A 12 13.13 -2.85 6.77
CA HIS A 12 13.99 -2.69 7.94
C HIS A 12 13.19 -2.74 9.26
N ASP A 13 11.90 -3.05 9.21
CA ASP A 13 11.10 -3.23 10.41
C ASP A 13 10.03 -4.31 10.22
N ILE A 14 9.81 -5.12 11.26
CA ILE A 14 8.76 -6.15 11.23
C ILE A 14 7.37 -5.54 11.04
N THR A 15 7.15 -4.30 11.47
CA THR A 15 5.86 -3.64 11.30
C THR A 15 5.56 -3.39 9.83
N THR A 16 6.53 -2.91 9.06
CA THR A 16 6.33 -2.62 7.64
C THR A 16 6.22 -3.91 6.82
N VAL A 17 6.91 -4.98 7.24
CA VAL A 17 6.69 -6.35 6.74
C VAL A 17 5.24 -6.79 6.96
N LEU A 18 4.72 -6.69 8.19
CA LEU A 18 3.33 -7.05 8.52
C LEU A 18 2.31 -6.17 7.79
N MET A 19 2.61 -4.89 7.58
CA MET A 19 1.77 -4.01 6.77
C MET A 19 1.72 -4.46 5.30
N TRP A 20 2.79 -5.08 4.80
CA TRP A 20 2.85 -5.61 3.45
C TRP A 20 2.18 -6.98 3.31
N ASP A 21 2.49 -7.95 4.18
CA ASP A 21 1.98 -9.31 4.11
C ASP A 21 1.56 -9.84 5.50
N ASP A 22 0.25 -10.02 5.69
CA ASP A 22 -0.32 -10.51 6.96
C ASP A 22 0.12 -11.94 7.29
N SER A 23 0.65 -12.73 6.34
CA SER A 23 1.14 -14.10 6.61
C SER A 23 2.35 -14.15 7.55
N TYR A 24 3.01 -13.00 7.78
CA TYR A 24 4.05 -12.87 8.79
C TYR A 24 3.49 -12.73 10.22
N ASN A 25 2.16 -12.61 10.37
CA ASN A 25 1.51 -12.55 11.67
C ASN A 25 1.33 -13.97 12.25
N LYS A 26 2.05 -14.26 13.34
CA LYS A 26 2.08 -15.61 13.96
C LYS A 26 0.76 -16.02 14.61
N ASP A 27 -0.09 -15.07 14.96
CA ASP A 27 -1.32 -15.30 15.71
C ASP A 27 -2.57 -15.41 14.80
N ASP A 28 -2.38 -15.45 13.46
CA ASP A 28 -3.45 -15.40 12.44
C ASP A 28 -4.47 -14.25 12.66
N VAL A 29 -4.03 -13.20 13.36
CA VAL A 29 -4.85 -12.01 13.60
C VAL A 29 -4.92 -11.22 12.30
N ARG A 30 -6.06 -11.35 11.61
CA ARG A 30 -6.33 -10.57 10.40
C ARG A 30 -6.57 -9.11 10.77
N SER A 31 -5.72 -8.23 10.25
CA SER A 31 -5.91 -6.78 10.37
C SER A 31 -7.22 -6.36 9.70
N ARG A 32 -7.94 -5.42 10.33
CA ARG A 32 -9.12 -4.77 9.71
C ARG A 32 -8.75 -4.00 8.43
N ILE A 33 -7.51 -3.53 8.34
CA ILE A 33 -6.97 -2.82 7.18
C ILE A 33 -6.22 -3.84 6.31
N PRO A 34 -6.53 -3.97 5.01
CA PRO A 34 -5.92 -4.97 4.15
C PRO A 34 -4.41 -4.74 3.99
N CYS A 35 -3.63 -5.82 4.02
CA CYS A 35 -2.19 -5.78 3.76
C CYS A 35 -1.83 -5.32 2.33
N GLY A 36 -0.59 -4.87 2.16
CA GLY A 36 -0.06 -4.38 0.89
C GLY A 36 -0.21 -5.37 -0.27
N LYS A 37 0.03 -6.67 -0.02
CA LYS A 37 -0.18 -7.75 -1.00
C LYS A 37 -1.60 -7.76 -1.55
N THR A 38 -2.60 -7.68 -0.67
CA THR A 38 -4.02 -7.65 -1.06
C THR A 38 -4.35 -6.41 -1.88
N VAL A 39 -3.90 -5.23 -1.43
CA VAL A 39 -4.13 -3.97 -2.15
C VAL A 39 -3.45 -3.95 -3.52
N SER A 40 -2.23 -4.51 -3.62
CA SER A 40 -1.51 -4.62 -4.90
C SER A 40 -2.26 -5.48 -5.92
N TYR A 41 -2.87 -6.58 -5.48
CA TYR A 41 -3.70 -7.42 -6.33
C TYR A 41 -4.95 -6.68 -6.82
N TRP A 42 -5.61 -5.92 -5.93
CA TRP A 42 -6.76 -5.11 -6.32
C TRP A 42 -6.41 -3.98 -7.29
N LEU A 43 -5.27 -3.31 -7.10
CA LEU A 43 -4.76 -2.30 -8.02
C LEU A 43 -4.47 -2.91 -9.40
N ALA A 44 -3.83 -4.08 -9.45
CA ALA A 44 -3.60 -4.81 -10.69
C ALA A 44 -4.90 -5.15 -11.43
N ARG A 45 -5.90 -5.64 -10.68
CA ARG A 45 -7.23 -5.97 -11.23
C ARG A 45 -7.96 -4.72 -11.74
N ALA A 46 -7.98 -3.65 -10.95
CA ALA A 46 -8.58 -2.37 -11.34
C ALA A 46 -7.94 -1.82 -12.62
N PHE A 47 -6.61 -1.79 -12.68
CA PHE A 47 -5.86 -1.36 -13.85
C PHE A 47 -6.18 -2.22 -15.08
N THR A 48 -6.20 -3.55 -14.92
CA THR A 48 -6.54 -4.46 -16.02
C THR A 48 -7.95 -4.21 -16.54
N LEU A 49 -8.94 -4.08 -15.63
CA LEU A 49 -10.34 -3.85 -15.98
C LEU A 49 -10.54 -2.51 -16.70
N ALA A 50 -9.88 -1.44 -16.26
CA ALA A 50 -10.00 -0.11 -16.87
C ALA A 50 -9.41 -0.04 -18.29
N ASN A 51 -8.50 -0.95 -18.64
CA ASN A 51 -7.82 -1.00 -19.93
C ASN A 51 -8.41 -2.06 -20.90
N LEU A 52 -9.56 -2.65 -20.55
CA LEU A 52 -10.22 -3.61 -21.44
C LEU A 52 -10.79 -2.93 -22.68
N LYS A 53 -10.52 -3.52 -23.85
CA LYS A 53 -11.06 -3.07 -25.15
C LYS A 53 -12.28 -3.89 -25.62
N LYS A 54 -12.50 -5.06 -25.03
CA LYS A 54 -13.61 -5.96 -25.33
C LYS A 54 -14.21 -6.43 -24.00
N TYR A 55 -15.53 -6.54 -23.96
CA TYR A 55 -16.29 -6.89 -22.76
C TYR A 55 -17.07 -8.17 -23.03
N ALA A 56 -16.94 -9.15 -22.14
CA ALA A 56 -17.66 -10.41 -22.19
C ALA A 56 -19.12 -10.23 -21.76
N ASP A 57 -19.38 -9.33 -20.80
CA ASP A 57 -20.69 -9.09 -20.23
C ASP A 57 -20.88 -7.63 -19.78
N ARG A 58 -22.12 -7.29 -19.41
CA ARG A 58 -22.51 -5.95 -18.94
C ARG A 58 -21.83 -5.56 -17.62
N GLY A 59 -21.54 -6.53 -16.76
CA GLY A 59 -20.80 -6.32 -15.51
C GLY A 59 -19.36 -5.90 -15.77
N GLN A 60 -18.66 -6.56 -16.69
CA GLN A 60 -17.30 -6.22 -17.11
C GLN A 60 -17.24 -4.84 -17.77
N TYR A 61 -18.24 -4.52 -18.61
CA TYR A 61 -18.41 -3.17 -19.15
C TYR A 61 -18.54 -2.14 -18.01
N ALA A 62 -19.46 -2.33 -17.07
CA ALA A 62 -19.68 -1.40 -15.98
C ALA A 62 -18.44 -1.21 -15.08
N LEU A 63 -17.73 -2.30 -14.78
CA LEU A 63 -16.49 -2.25 -14.01
C LEU A 63 -15.37 -1.50 -14.75
N CYS A 64 -15.28 -1.65 -16.07
CA CYS A 64 -14.33 -0.89 -16.89
C CYS A 64 -14.54 0.61 -16.70
N PHE A 65 -15.76 1.12 -16.92
CA PHE A 65 -16.07 2.55 -16.72
C PHE A 65 -15.87 3.01 -15.28
N PHE A 66 -16.25 2.17 -14.31
CA PHE A 66 -16.05 2.48 -12.89
C PHE A 66 -14.56 2.71 -12.57
N TYR A 67 -13.68 1.80 -13.00
CA TYR A 67 -12.25 1.91 -12.72
C TYR A 67 -11.55 2.95 -13.59
N GLN A 68 -12.00 3.21 -14.83
CA GLN A 68 -11.52 4.35 -15.63
C GLN A 68 -11.71 5.69 -14.92
N LYS A 69 -12.80 5.84 -14.16
CA LYS A 69 -13.05 7.05 -13.36
C LYS A 69 -12.25 7.08 -12.04
N LYS A 70 -12.11 5.94 -11.36
CA LYS A 70 -11.51 5.86 -10.02
C LYS A 70 -9.98 5.79 -10.03
N LEU A 71 -9.37 5.21 -11.06
CA LEU A 71 -7.91 5.06 -11.13
C LEU A 71 -7.15 6.40 -11.19
N PRO A 72 -7.57 7.42 -11.96
CA PRO A 72 -6.88 8.71 -11.95
C PRO A 72 -6.78 9.32 -10.54
N VAL A 73 -7.87 9.27 -9.78
CA VAL A 73 -7.91 9.74 -8.39
C VAL A 73 -7.01 8.88 -7.49
N THR A 74 -6.99 7.57 -7.72
CA THR A 74 -6.11 6.65 -6.98
C THR A 74 -4.64 6.96 -7.25
N GLU A 75 -4.27 7.22 -8.51
CA GLU A 75 -2.91 7.59 -8.90
C GLU A 75 -2.48 8.95 -8.33
N GLU A 76 -3.40 9.92 -8.28
CA GLU A 76 -3.17 11.20 -7.63
C GLU A 76 -2.89 11.02 -6.14
N SER A 77 -3.72 10.26 -5.41
CA SER A 77 -3.47 9.93 -4.00
C SER A 77 -2.14 9.21 -3.78
N LEU A 78 -1.75 8.31 -4.69
CA LEU A 78 -0.44 7.64 -4.63
C LEU A 78 0.72 8.64 -4.80
N LYS A 79 0.58 9.64 -5.70
CA LYS A 79 1.59 10.69 -5.89
C LYS A 79 1.70 11.60 -4.67
N GLU A 80 0.58 12.03 -4.10
CA GLU A 80 0.55 12.83 -2.89
C GLU A 80 1.23 12.12 -1.71
N LEU A 81 0.96 10.83 -1.54
CA LEU A 81 1.64 10.01 -0.53
C LEU A 81 3.14 9.89 -0.79
N GLN A 82 3.55 9.81 -2.06
CA GLN A 82 4.96 9.74 -2.42
C GLN A 82 5.67 11.03 -2.00
N GLU A 83 5.07 12.18 -2.29
CA GLU A 83 5.60 13.48 -1.87
C GLU A 83 5.64 13.62 -0.36
N PHE A 84 4.59 13.17 0.34
CA PHE A 84 4.53 13.14 1.79
C PHE A 84 5.73 12.38 2.37
N TYR A 85 5.95 11.13 1.96
CA TYR A 85 7.05 10.34 2.51
C TYR A 85 8.42 10.89 2.12
N GLN A 86 8.59 11.43 0.91
CA GLN A 86 9.84 12.09 0.53
C GLN A 86 10.14 13.32 1.39
N LYS A 87 9.12 14.13 1.73
CA LYS A 87 9.26 15.28 2.63
C LYS A 87 9.61 14.81 4.05
N GLU A 88 8.92 13.81 4.58
CA GLU A 88 9.20 13.25 5.91
C GLU A 88 10.60 12.63 6.00
N ILE A 89 11.05 11.88 4.99
CA ILE A 89 12.41 11.33 4.96
C ILE A 89 13.45 12.46 5.02
N ARG A 90 13.29 13.52 4.21
CA ARG A 90 14.22 14.67 4.23
C ARG A 90 14.26 15.34 5.59
N LYS A 91 13.10 15.52 6.22
CA LYS A 91 12.98 16.11 7.56
C LYS A 91 13.67 15.23 8.61
N LEU A 92 13.37 13.94 8.63
CA LEU A 92 13.94 12.98 9.59
C LEU A 92 15.45 12.84 9.41
N LYS A 93 15.96 12.76 8.17
CA LYS A 93 17.41 12.74 7.91
C LYS A 93 18.10 14.02 8.40
N LYS A 94 17.45 15.18 8.26
CA LYS A 94 17.95 16.44 8.82
C LYS A 94 18.00 16.38 10.35
N GLU A 95 16.93 15.92 11.01
CA GLU A 95 16.90 15.73 12.47
C GLU A 95 17.99 14.74 12.94
N VAL A 96 18.21 13.64 12.22
CA VAL A 96 19.25 12.64 12.53
C VAL A 96 20.64 13.26 12.43
N SER A 97 20.90 14.06 11.39
CA SER A 97 22.20 14.70 11.18
C SER A 97 22.61 15.71 12.27
N GLN A 98 21.65 16.22 13.04
CA GLN A 98 21.91 17.15 14.15
C GLN A 98 22.48 16.46 15.39
N ASN A 99 22.39 15.12 15.49
CA ASN A 99 22.97 14.35 16.57
C ASN A 99 24.18 13.56 16.04
N THR A 100 25.38 13.87 16.56
CA THR A 100 26.65 13.27 16.13
C THR A 100 26.66 11.74 16.27
N LEU A 101 26.06 11.19 17.32
CA LEU A 101 25.96 9.74 17.52
C LEU A 101 25.01 9.11 16.50
N SER A 102 23.84 9.73 16.27
CA SER A 102 22.86 9.26 15.29
C SER A 102 23.36 9.36 13.84
N ALA A 103 24.21 10.34 13.55
CA ALA A 103 24.80 10.55 12.23
C ALA A 103 25.94 9.57 11.92
N ALA A 104 26.66 9.08 12.94
CA ALA A 104 27.83 8.23 12.77
C ALA A 104 27.51 6.73 12.60
N ILE A 105 26.31 6.28 12.98
CA ILE A 105 25.97 4.85 13.03
C ILE A 105 25.00 4.47 11.91
N ASP A 106 25.40 3.50 11.09
CA ASP A 106 24.52 2.89 10.10
C ASP A 106 23.51 1.96 10.80
N ILE A 107 22.21 2.18 10.59
CA ILE A 107 21.15 1.34 11.16
C ILE A 107 21.26 -0.11 10.70
N LYS A 108 21.85 -0.35 9.52
CA LYS A 108 22.09 -1.70 9.00
C LYS A 108 23.00 -2.54 9.89
N SER A 109 23.79 -1.91 10.76
CA SER A 109 24.60 -2.60 11.76
C SER A 109 23.80 -3.06 12.98
N ILE A 110 22.57 -2.55 13.16
CA ILE A 110 21.74 -2.77 14.36
C ILE A 110 20.46 -3.55 14.03
N ILE A 111 19.94 -3.37 12.82
CA ILE A 111 18.69 -3.96 12.37
C ILE A 111 18.98 -4.98 11.29
N GLU A 112 18.56 -6.22 11.52
CA GLU A 112 18.55 -7.26 10.49
C GLU A 112 17.38 -6.99 9.51
N PRO A 113 17.67 -6.69 8.23
CA PRO A 113 16.64 -6.42 7.25
C PRO A 113 15.93 -7.72 6.83
N VAL A 114 14.65 -7.60 6.50
CA VAL A 114 13.85 -8.70 5.95
C VAL A 114 13.77 -8.54 4.43
N GLU A 115 14.39 -9.46 3.71
CA GLU A 115 14.32 -9.52 2.25
C GLU A 115 13.13 -10.38 1.80
N LEU A 116 12.28 -9.82 0.95
CA LEU A 116 11.11 -10.47 0.40
C LEU A 116 11.16 -10.47 -1.13
N LYS A 117 10.69 -11.57 -1.74
CA LYS A 117 10.41 -11.61 -3.18
C LYS A 117 8.92 -11.48 -3.38
N ILE A 118 8.46 -10.27 -3.71
CA ILE A 118 7.04 -10.01 -3.90
C ILE A 118 6.62 -10.36 -5.32
N GLU A 119 5.55 -11.14 -5.44
CA GLU A 119 4.98 -11.51 -6.74
C GLU A 119 3.84 -10.55 -7.09
N ILE A 120 4.04 -9.73 -8.11
CA ILE A 120 3.10 -8.68 -8.51
C ILE A 120 2.97 -8.53 -10.02
N MET A 121 1.83 -8.01 -10.47
CA MET A 121 1.68 -7.51 -11.83
C MET A 121 2.41 -6.16 -11.97
N PRO A 122 3.37 -6.00 -12.89
CA PRO A 122 4.17 -4.78 -12.99
C PRO A 122 3.44 -3.68 -13.79
N CYS A 123 2.30 -3.22 -13.29
CA CYS A 123 1.60 -2.06 -13.86
C CYS A 123 1.85 -0.78 -13.05
N PRO A 124 1.70 0.42 -13.66
CA PRO A 124 2.07 1.69 -13.02
C PRO A 124 1.52 1.90 -11.59
N PRO A 125 0.21 1.74 -11.32
CA PRO A 125 -0.31 1.97 -9.95
C PRO A 125 0.22 0.97 -8.93
N VAL A 126 0.51 -0.27 -9.34
CA VAL A 126 1.08 -1.29 -8.46
C VAL A 126 2.54 -0.97 -8.12
N LEU A 127 3.35 -0.59 -9.11
CA LEU A 127 4.74 -0.21 -8.89
C LEU A 127 4.87 1.06 -8.02
N MET A 128 3.99 2.05 -8.25
CA MET A 128 3.88 3.21 -7.36
C MET A 128 3.57 2.79 -5.92
N PHE A 129 2.59 1.90 -5.73
CA PHE A 129 2.22 1.43 -4.41
C PHE A 129 3.32 0.62 -3.71
N VAL A 130 4.06 -0.23 -4.42
CA VAL A 130 5.25 -0.91 -3.88
C VAL A 130 6.29 0.13 -3.42
N ARG A 131 6.60 1.12 -4.27
CA ARG A 131 7.53 2.19 -3.93
C ARG A 131 7.10 2.96 -2.68
N LEU A 132 5.80 3.22 -2.49
CA LEU A 132 5.29 3.88 -1.28
C LEU A 132 5.56 3.05 -0.02
N ASN A 133 5.41 1.74 -0.08
CA ASN A 133 5.71 0.88 1.08
C ASN A 133 7.20 0.92 1.42
N MET A 134 8.08 0.98 0.41
CA MET A 134 9.52 1.16 0.62
C MET A 134 9.87 2.53 1.21
N LEU A 135 9.22 3.60 0.74
CA LEU A 135 9.42 4.95 1.31
C LEU A 135 8.90 5.05 2.76
N CYS A 136 7.79 4.39 3.05
CA CYS A 136 7.25 4.30 4.41
C CYS A 136 8.23 3.59 5.36
N ASP A 137 8.83 2.49 4.90
CA ASP A 137 9.85 1.74 5.63
C ASP A 137 11.13 2.57 5.85
N GLU A 138 11.60 3.28 4.82
CA GLU A 138 12.75 4.18 4.94
C GLU A 138 12.47 5.30 5.95
N ALA A 139 11.31 5.96 5.86
CA ALA A 139 10.92 7.00 6.81
C ALA A 139 10.83 6.46 8.24
N HIS A 140 10.30 5.25 8.43
CA HIS A 140 10.21 4.62 9.74
C HIS A 140 11.58 4.27 10.31
N SER A 141 12.50 3.83 9.45
CA SER A 141 13.89 3.56 9.80
C SER A 141 14.59 4.81 10.30
N GLU A 142 14.46 5.94 9.60
CA GLU A 142 15.04 7.21 10.05
C GLU A 142 14.42 7.68 11.38
N LEU A 143 13.10 7.53 11.56
CA LEU A 143 12.44 7.81 12.83
C LEU A 143 12.96 6.91 13.96
N ARG A 144 13.26 5.64 13.65
CA ARG A 144 13.81 4.69 14.62
C ARG A 144 15.22 5.05 15.06
N LYS A 145 16.07 5.59 14.18
CA LYS A 145 17.39 6.14 14.56
C LYS A 145 17.25 7.20 15.65
N LEU A 146 16.34 8.16 15.45
CA LEU A 146 16.09 9.23 16.42
C LEU A 146 15.73 8.65 17.80
N TYR A 147 14.97 7.57 17.84
CA TYR A 147 14.61 6.92 19.10
C TYR A 147 15.78 6.12 19.71
N GLN A 148 16.43 5.27 18.92
CA GLN A 148 17.50 4.38 19.39
C GLN A 148 18.71 5.15 19.94
N PHE A 149 19.00 6.33 19.39
CA PHE A 149 20.10 7.18 19.83
C PHE A 149 19.68 8.29 20.79
N GLY A 150 18.48 8.19 21.37
CA GLY A 150 18.03 9.07 22.44
C GLY A 150 17.66 10.50 22.01
N THR A 151 17.58 10.80 20.72
CA THR A 151 17.12 12.11 20.21
C THR A 151 15.65 12.37 20.54
N ILE A 152 14.82 11.32 20.58
CA ILE A 152 13.40 11.41 20.96
C ILE A 152 13.04 10.40 22.03
N THR A 153 12.01 10.72 22.82
CA THR A 153 11.48 9.81 23.84
C THR A 153 10.70 8.66 23.22
N LYS A 154 10.47 7.60 24.01
CA LYS A 154 9.62 6.46 23.61
C LYS A 154 8.19 6.91 23.26
N SER A 155 7.61 7.81 24.04
CA SER A 155 6.24 8.34 23.79
C SER A 155 6.20 9.12 22.47
N ASP A 156 7.20 9.94 22.20
CA ASP A 156 7.32 10.66 20.92
C ASP A 156 7.47 9.72 19.74
N TYR A 157 8.30 8.69 19.87
CA TYR A 157 8.48 7.68 18.84
C TYR A 157 7.15 7.01 18.45
N PHE A 158 6.38 6.51 19.42
CA PHE A 158 5.10 5.86 19.13
C PHE A 158 4.06 6.84 18.58
N ARG A 159 4.06 8.10 19.03
CA ARG A 159 3.20 9.15 18.47
C ARG A 159 3.54 9.42 17.00
N LYS A 160 4.80 9.77 16.70
CA LYS A 160 5.29 10.04 15.33
C LYS A 160 5.12 8.81 14.42
N ARG A 161 5.35 7.59 14.92
CA ARG A 161 5.14 6.34 14.16
C ARG A 161 3.68 6.18 13.73
N ARG A 162 2.72 6.46 14.62
CA ARG A 162 1.29 6.41 14.26
C ARG A 162 0.95 7.45 13.20
N GLU A 163 1.48 8.67 13.32
CA GLU A 163 1.30 9.73 12.32
C GLU A 163 1.91 9.35 10.97
N LEU A 164 3.09 8.71 10.96
CA LEU A 164 3.78 8.26 9.76
C LEU A 164 3.00 7.18 8.99
N PHE A 165 2.38 6.22 9.70
CA PHE A 165 1.64 5.13 9.07
C PHE A 165 0.19 5.47 8.72
N LYS A 166 -0.39 6.49 9.37
CA LYS A 166 -1.80 6.87 9.20
C LYS A 166 -2.18 7.14 7.73
N PRO A 167 -1.39 7.90 6.92
CA PRO A 167 -1.75 8.17 5.52
C PRO A 167 -1.81 6.91 4.65
N LEU A 168 -0.81 6.04 4.74
CA LEU A 168 -0.81 4.77 4.00
C LEU A 168 -1.93 3.83 4.46
N ASN A 169 -2.19 3.76 5.76
CA ASN A 169 -3.31 2.98 6.31
C ASN A 169 -4.66 3.48 5.81
N LYS A 170 -4.83 4.81 5.76
CA LYS A 170 -6.02 5.44 5.20
C LYS A 170 -6.20 5.09 3.73
N PHE A 171 -5.16 5.22 2.91
CA PHE A 171 -5.23 4.82 1.49
C PHE A 171 -5.66 3.37 1.29
N ARG A 172 -5.08 2.44 2.07
CA ARG A 172 -5.44 1.01 1.98
C ARG A 172 -6.91 0.78 2.34
N ALA A 173 -7.44 1.47 3.35
CA ALA A 173 -8.85 1.39 3.75
C ALA A 173 -9.80 2.04 2.72
N ASP A 174 -9.42 3.20 2.19
CA ASP A 174 -10.21 3.93 1.19
C ASP A 174 -10.28 3.12 -0.13
N PHE A 175 -9.17 2.48 -0.52
CA PHE A 175 -9.16 1.62 -1.70
C PHE A 175 -9.96 0.33 -1.50
N ALA A 176 -9.94 -0.26 -0.29
CA ALA A 176 -10.83 -1.38 0.05
C ALA A 176 -12.32 -1.02 -0.08
N THR A 177 -12.67 0.22 0.28
CA THR A 177 -14.03 0.75 0.09
C THR A 177 -14.37 0.84 -1.40
N THR A 178 -13.44 1.33 -2.23
CA THR A 178 -13.61 1.38 -3.70
C THR A 178 -13.83 -0.02 -4.31
N VAL A 179 -13.09 -1.03 -3.84
CA VAL A 179 -13.27 -2.43 -4.28
C VAL A 179 -14.64 -2.96 -3.84
N THR A 180 -15.09 -2.61 -2.64
CA THR A 180 -16.41 -2.98 -2.13
C THR A 180 -17.54 -2.34 -2.96
N GLU A 181 -17.40 -1.06 -3.33
CA GLU A 181 -18.32 -0.34 -4.23
C GLU A 181 -18.40 -1.04 -5.60
N ALA A 182 -17.27 -1.38 -6.20
CA ALA A 182 -17.22 -2.13 -7.45
C ALA A 182 -17.94 -3.49 -7.34
N GLY A 183 -17.76 -4.20 -6.23
CA GLY A 183 -18.47 -5.46 -5.97
C GLY A 183 -19.98 -5.28 -5.83
N LYS A 184 -20.44 -4.19 -5.19
CA LYS A 184 -21.87 -3.85 -5.09
C LYS A 184 -22.47 -3.52 -6.46
N LEU A 185 -21.73 -2.77 -7.30
CA LEU A 185 -22.13 -2.46 -8.66
C LEU A 185 -22.30 -3.73 -9.51
N LEU A 186 -21.34 -4.66 -9.41
CA LEU A 186 -21.44 -5.91 -10.15
C LEU A 186 -22.67 -6.74 -9.73
N ARG A 187 -22.89 -6.88 -8.40
CA ARG A 187 -24.03 -7.64 -7.88
C ARG A 187 -25.38 -7.05 -8.31
N SER A 188 -25.52 -5.73 -8.31
CA SER A 188 -26.78 -5.08 -8.68
C SER A 188 -27.13 -5.25 -10.16
N LEU A 189 -26.13 -5.47 -11.02
CA LEU A 189 -26.33 -5.77 -12.44
C LEU A 189 -26.76 -7.22 -12.65
N THR A 190 -26.10 -8.18 -11.97
CA THR A 190 -26.50 -9.60 -12.04
C THR A 190 -27.90 -9.88 -11.48
N THR A 191 -28.32 -9.17 -10.42
CA THR A 191 -29.69 -9.34 -9.88
C THR A 191 -30.76 -8.83 -10.85
N LYS A 192 -30.49 -7.76 -11.61
CA LYS A 192 -31.42 -7.24 -12.62
C LYS A 192 -31.58 -8.17 -13.82
N GLU A 193 -30.52 -8.85 -14.22
CA GLU A 193 -30.58 -9.85 -15.29
C GLU A 193 -31.44 -11.05 -14.86
N ALA A 194 -31.23 -11.59 -13.66
CA ALA A 194 -32.04 -12.70 -13.12
C ALA A 194 -33.54 -12.36 -12.99
N THR A 195 -33.91 -11.12 -12.66
CA THR A 195 -35.33 -10.72 -12.60
C THR A 195 -35.97 -10.56 -13.97
N ASN A 196 -35.21 -10.11 -14.98
CA ASN A 196 -35.72 -9.95 -16.35
C ASN A 196 -35.89 -11.30 -17.06
N ASP A 197 -34.99 -12.26 -16.80
CA ASP A 197 -35.08 -13.62 -17.34
C ASP A 197 -36.22 -14.44 -16.71
N ALA A 198 -36.62 -14.13 -15.47
CA ALA A 198 -37.75 -14.78 -14.80
C ALA A 198 -39.13 -14.20 -15.17
N SER A 199 -39.17 -13.09 -15.91
CA SER A 199 -40.40 -12.42 -16.35
C SER A 199 -40.61 -12.43 -17.86
N SER A 200 -39.80 -13.21 -18.58
CA SER A 200 -39.90 -13.51 -20.02
C SER A 200 -40.33 -14.96 -20.22
#